data_AF-A0A4Y8PVY5-F1
#
_entry.id   AF-A0A4Y8PVY5-F1
#
_cell.length_a   1.000
_cell.length_b   1.000
_cell.length_c   1.000
_cell.angle_alpha   90.00
_cell.angle_beta   90.00
_cell.angle_gamma   90.00
#
_symmetry.space_group_name_H-M   'P 1'
#
loop_
_entity.id
_entity.type
_entity.pdbx_description
1 polymer ?
#
loop_
_entity_poly.entity_id
_entity_poly.type
_entity_poly.pdbx_seq_one_letter_code
_entity_poly.pdbx_strand_id
1 'polypeptide(L)'
;MLTLAAQTVDYRVVLSRVCLMEFYHNALFKGIGGTIYPLEIVRNFLDLFVYPILDNQPAVNSQVGRHALDIVSRLGSPIGQALAEISECDTEKAISIAQDHGLQKPLSNYDENDVHVWVTAINEECKYIVTSNTKRFPQNIGGIEVIKPGAFYNKIVD
;
A
#
# COMPACT_ATOMS: atom_id res chain seq x y z
N MET A 1 -12.14 16.73 -17.22
CA MET A 1 -11.44 17.07 -15.97
C MET A 1 -10.76 15.83 -15.36
N LEU A 2 -11.44 14.69 -15.20
CA LEU A 2 -10.85 13.46 -14.64
C LEU A 2 -9.64 12.91 -15.45
N THR A 3 -9.69 12.97 -16.78
CA THR A 3 -8.63 12.45 -17.66
C THR A 3 -7.32 13.22 -17.58
N LEU A 4 -7.37 14.51 -17.23
CA LEU A 4 -6.18 15.34 -17.02
C LEU A 4 -5.48 15.02 -15.69
N ALA A 5 -6.25 14.66 -14.67
CA ALA A 5 -5.72 14.21 -13.38
C ALA A 5 -5.17 12.77 -13.42
N ALA A 6 -5.37 12.07 -14.54
CA ALA A 6 -4.90 10.70 -14.74
C ALA A 6 -3.56 10.60 -15.48
N GLN A 7 -2.93 11.72 -15.84
CA GLN A 7 -1.64 11.73 -16.52
C GLN A 7 -0.50 11.65 -15.50
N THR A 8 0.20 10.52 -15.48
CA THR A 8 1.42 10.31 -14.69
C THR A 8 2.65 10.59 -15.56
N VAL A 9 3.14 11.82 -15.55
CA VAL A 9 4.33 12.18 -16.35
C VAL A 9 5.63 11.89 -15.58
N ASP A 10 5.60 11.94 -14.24
CA ASP A 10 6.82 11.97 -13.42
C ASP A 10 6.98 10.79 -12.44
N TYR A 11 6.03 9.85 -12.38
CA TYR A 11 6.11 8.71 -11.48
C TYR A 11 5.29 7.50 -11.96
N ARG A 12 5.77 6.29 -11.65
CA ARG A 12 5.01 5.04 -11.82
C ARG A 12 4.11 4.84 -10.61
N VAL A 13 2.82 4.57 -10.84
CA VAL A 13 1.88 4.21 -9.77
C VAL A 13 1.80 2.69 -9.64
N VAL A 14 1.83 2.24 -8.39
CA VAL A 14 1.64 0.83 -8.02
C VAL A 14 0.42 0.75 -7.12
N LEU A 15 -0.55 -0.08 -7.48
CA LEU A 15 -1.74 -0.35 -6.68
C LEU A 15 -1.86 -1.86 -6.47
N SER A 16 -1.98 -2.30 -5.22
CA SER A 16 -2.21 -3.71 -4.91
C SER A 16 -3.68 -4.10 -5.14
N ARG A 17 -3.93 -5.36 -5.50
CA ARG A 17 -5.29 -5.91 -5.60
C ARG A 17 -6.04 -5.88 -4.28
N VAL A 18 -5.33 -5.98 -3.15
CA VAL A 18 -5.94 -5.89 -1.81
C VAL A 18 -6.48 -4.47 -1.58
N CYS A 19 -5.72 -3.43 -1.91
CA CYS A 19 -6.18 -2.04 -1.85
C CYS A 19 -7.35 -1.79 -2.81
N LEU A 20 -7.32 -2.36 -4.02
CA LEU A 20 -8.43 -2.24 -4.97
C LEU A 20 -9.71 -2.92 -4.45
N MET A 21 -9.59 -4.11 -3.86
CA MET A 21 -10.70 -4.82 -3.24
C MET A 21 -11.24 -4.10 -2.00
N GLU A 22 -10.37 -3.50 -1.19
CA GLU A 22 -10.73 -2.63 -0.08
C GLU A 22 -11.58 -1.45 -0.53
N PHE A 23 -11.09 -0.73 -1.55
CA PHE A 23 -11.81 0.39 -2.13
C PHE A 23 -13.19 -0.06 -2.62
N TYR A 24 -13.24 -1.14 -3.41
CA TYR A 24 -14.46 -1.67 -3.97
C TYR A 24 -15.46 -2.08 -2.88
N HIS A 25 -15.00 -2.81 -1.86
CA HIS A 25 -15.83 -3.22 -0.73
C HIS A 25 -16.34 -2.02 0.09
N ASN A 26 -15.46 -1.05 0.35
CA ASN A 26 -15.81 0.15 1.11
C ASN A 26 -16.82 1.00 0.33
N ALA A 27 -16.62 1.21 -0.97
CA ALA A 27 -17.52 2.01 -1.79
C ALA A 27 -18.93 1.42 -1.89
N LEU A 28 -19.05 0.10 -2.03
CA LEU A 28 -20.33 -0.59 -2.26
C LEU A 28 -21.10 -0.97 -1.00
N PHE A 29 -20.40 -1.23 0.11
CA PHE A 29 -21.03 -1.88 1.28
C PHE A 29 -20.86 -1.10 2.59
N LYS A 30 -19.73 -0.41 2.78
CA LYS A 30 -19.49 0.37 4.02
C LYS A 30 -19.78 1.86 3.86
N GLY A 31 -19.72 2.35 2.63
CA GLY A 31 -19.74 3.74 2.27
C GLY A 31 -18.38 4.43 2.45
N ILE A 32 -18.10 5.40 1.59
CA ILE A 32 -16.94 6.30 1.69
C ILE A 32 -17.49 7.69 2.03
N GLY A 33 -17.05 8.25 3.17
CA GLY A 33 -17.60 9.51 3.67
C GLY A 33 -19.08 9.43 4.06
N GLY A 34 -19.57 8.23 4.41
CA GLY A 34 -20.98 7.99 4.74
C GLY A 34 -21.89 7.74 3.52
N THR A 35 -21.35 7.74 2.31
CA THR A 35 -22.11 7.49 1.07
C THR A 35 -21.77 6.12 0.50
N ILE A 36 -22.80 5.30 0.27
CA ILE A 36 -22.70 4.06 -0.51
C ILE A 36 -22.90 4.40 -1.98
N TYR A 37 -21.98 3.93 -2.82
CA TYR A 37 -21.99 4.21 -4.25
C TYR A 37 -22.58 3.03 -5.04
N PRO A 38 -23.43 3.27 -6.06
CA PRO A 38 -23.84 2.23 -7.00
C PRO A 38 -22.65 1.62 -7.72
N LEU A 39 -22.77 0.33 -8.06
CA LEU A 39 -21.74 -0.42 -8.79
C LEU A 39 -21.27 0.28 -10.08
N GLU A 40 -22.20 0.84 -10.83
CA GLU A 40 -21.89 1.55 -12.07
C GLU A 40 -20.99 2.78 -11.83
N ILE A 41 -21.25 3.54 -10.77
CA ILE A 41 -20.41 4.70 -10.42
C ILE A 41 -19.01 4.24 -10.01
N VAL A 42 -18.92 3.17 -9.22
CA VAL A 42 -17.63 2.60 -8.81
C VAL A 42 -16.83 2.11 -10.02
N ARG A 43 -17.48 1.41 -10.96
CA ARG A 43 -16.83 0.94 -12.21
C ARG A 43 -16.36 2.11 -13.07
N ASN A 44 -17.21 3.10 -13.30
CA ASN A 44 -16.84 4.28 -14.07
C ASN A 44 -15.66 5.03 -13.44
N PHE A 45 -15.57 5.08 -12.11
CA PHE A 45 -14.41 5.66 -11.43
C PHE A 45 -13.13 4.85 -11.69
N LEU A 46 -13.21 3.52 -11.62
CA LEU A 46 -12.05 2.66 -11.93
C LEU A 46 -11.59 2.84 -13.38
N ASP A 47 -12.52 2.83 -14.33
CA ASP A 47 -12.23 2.90 -15.76
C ASP A 47 -11.74 4.27 -16.22
N LEU A 48 -12.28 5.36 -15.65
CA LEU A 48 -11.97 6.72 -16.08
C LEU A 48 -10.81 7.36 -15.31
N PHE A 49 -10.44 6.80 -14.15
CA PHE A 49 -9.44 7.40 -13.27
C PHE A 49 -8.36 6.42 -12.83
N VAL A 50 -8.73 5.29 -12.20
CA VAL A 50 -7.74 4.38 -11.60
C VAL A 50 -6.90 3.66 -12.66
N TYR A 51 -7.53 2.98 -13.63
CA TYR A 51 -6.79 2.24 -14.65
C TYR A 51 -5.94 3.14 -15.55
N PRO A 52 -6.40 4.33 -15.97
CA PRO A 52 -5.55 5.28 -16.67
C PRO A 52 -4.29 5.69 -15.89
N ILE A 53 -4.37 5.91 -14.58
CA ILE A 53 -3.21 6.24 -13.71
C ILE A 53 -2.21 5.09 -13.61
N LEU A 54 -2.69 3.85 -13.71
CA LEU A 54 -1.86 2.66 -13.74
C LEU A 54 -1.24 2.40 -15.13
N ASP A 55 -1.38 3.33 -16.09
CA ASP A 55 -1.00 3.11 -17.49
C ASP A 55 -1.68 1.86 -18.09
N ASN A 56 -2.94 1.62 -17.67
CA ASN A 56 -3.73 0.43 -17.96
C ASN A 56 -3.06 -0.91 -17.56
N GLN A 57 -2.04 -0.86 -16.70
CA GLN A 57 -1.48 -2.06 -16.08
C GLN A 57 -2.45 -2.59 -15.02
N PRO A 58 -2.56 -3.91 -14.85
CA PRO A 58 -3.37 -4.48 -13.79
C PRO A 58 -2.80 -4.12 -12.42
N ALA A 59 -3.69 -3.98 -11.42
CA ALA A 59 -3.26 -3.94 -10.03
C ALA A 59 -2.40 -5.18 -9.70
N VAL A 60 -1.29 -4.96 -9.01
CA VAL A 60 -0.30 -6.00 -8.70
C VAL A 60 -0.86 -6.93 -7.62
N ASN A 61 -0.49 -8.21 -7.72
CA ASN A 61 -0.78 -9.14 -6.63
C ASN A 61 0.08 -8.74 -5.42
N SER A 62 -0.56 -8.50 -4.28
CA SER A 62 0.17 -8.64 -3.02
C SER A 62 0.45 -10.13 -2.83
N GLN A 63 1.69 -10.50 -2.53
CA GLN A 63 2.05 -11.88 -2.17
C GLN A 63 1.35 -12.35 -0.89
N VAL A 64 0.79 -11.41 -0.11
CA VAL A 64 0.01 -11.69 1.10
C VAL A 64 -1.37 -11.03 1.07
N GLY A 65 -2.39 -11.78 1.47
CA GLY A 65 -3.70 -11.26 1.85
C GLY A 65 -3.77 -10.95 3.35
N ARG A 66 -4.72 -10.10 3.77
CA ARG A 66 -4.91 -9.63 5.16
C ARG A 66 -5.05 -10.73 6.22
N HIS A 67 -5.49 -11.90 5.82
CA HIS A 67 -5.75 -13.04 6.71
C HIS A 67 -4.89 -14.25 6.36
N ALA A 68 -3.78 -14.04 5.65
CA ALA A 68 -2.82 -15.10 5.43
C ALA A 68 -2.37 -15.64 6.80
N LEU A 69 -2.45 -16.96 6.97
CA LEU A 69 -1.98 -17.65 8.17
C LEU A 69 -0.53 -17.22 8.51
N ASP A 70 0.22 -16.85 7.48
CA ASP A 70 1.57 -16.32 7.56
C ASP A 70 1.72 -14.98 8.28
N ILE A 71 0.73 -14.08 8.21
CA ILE A 71 0.74 -12.82 8.97
C ILE A 71 0.38 -13.10 10.43
N VAL A 72 -0.65 -13.92 10.65
CA VAL A 72 -1.19 -14.22 11.99
C VAL A 72 -0.17 -14.99 12.84
N SER A 73 0.58 -15.93 12.24
CA SER A 73 1.62 -16.69 12.95
C SER A 73 2.84 -15.85 13.35
N ARG A 74 2.98 -14.63 12.81
CA ARG A 74 4.17 -13.77 12.95
C ARG A 74 3.91 -12.45 13.69
N LEU A 75 2.74 -12.29 14.30
CA LEU A 75 2.37 -11.07 15.05
C LEU A 75 3.34 -10.71 16.18
N GLY A 76 4.02 -11.70 16.75
CA GLY A 76 5.05 -11.52 17.79
C GLY A 76 6.45 -11.20 17.27
N SER A 77 6.71 -11.38 15.97
CA SER A 77 8.02 -11.17 15.37
C SER A 77 8.28 -9.68 15.10
N PRO A 78 9.55 -9.22 15.12
CA PRO A 78 9.91 -7.91 14.62
C PRO A 78 9.37 -7.70 13.21
N ILE A 79 8.72 -6.56 12.98
CA ILE A 79 8.05 -6.23 11.71
C ILE A 79 8.99 -6.39 10.49
N GLY A 80 10.25 -5.98 10.58
CA GLY A 80 11.18 -6.11 9.46
C GLY A 80 11.53 -7.57 9.12
N GLN A 81 11.61 -8.45 10.13
CA GLN A 81 11.77 -9.88 9.91
C GLN A 81 10.49 -10.51 9.35
N ALA A 82 9.31 -10.12 9.85
CA ALA A 82 8.06 -10.62 9.31
C ALA A 82 7.90 -10.24 7.83
N LEU A 83 8.25 -9.00 7.47
CA LEU A 83 8.24 -8.52 6.09
C LEU A 83 9.23 -9.25 5.19
N ALA A 84 10.44 -9.54 5.67
CA ALA A 84 11.45 -10.35 4.97
C ALA A 84 10.88 -11.66 4.44
N GLU A 85 10.36 -12.45 5.37
CA GLU A 85 9.92 -13.82 5.15
C GLU A 85 8.65 -13.86 4.29
N ILE A 86 7.80 -12.84 4.42
CA ILE A 86 6.54 -12.72 3.68
C ILE A 86 6.75 -12.23 2.24
N SER A 87 7.72 -11.35 2.01
CA SER A 87 8.04 -10.79 0.70
C SER A 87 8.95 -11.67 -0.15
N GLU A 88 9.32 -12.85 0.36
CA GLU A 88 10.38 -13.71 -0.19
C GLU A 88 11.71 -12.95 -0.41
N CYS A 89 11.90 -11.83 0.29
CA CYS A 89 13.13 -11.08 0.27
C CYS A 89 14.20 -11.88 1.03
N ASP A 90 15.45 -11.78 0.58
CA ASP A 90 16.56 -12.44 1.25
C ASP A 90 16.60 -12.07 2.75
N THR A 91 16.53 -13.09 3.61
CA THR A 91 16.38 -12.96 5.05
C THR A 91 17.49 -12.11 5.66
N GLU A 92 18.73 -12.21 5.16
CA GLU A 92 19.85 -11.37 5.65
C GLU A 92 19.67 -9.90 5.27
N LYS A 93 19.26 -9.64 4.02
CA LYS A 93 19.00 -8.29 3.53
C LYS A 93 17.85 -7.62 4.29
N ALA A 94 16.82 -8.39 4.60
CA ALA A 94 15.66 -7.86 5.29
C ALA A 94 15.85 -7.74 6.81
N ILE A 95 16.70 -8.57 7.44
CA ILE A 95 17.18 -8.34 8.81
C ILE A 95 18.05 -7.08 8.87
N SER A 96 18.94 -6.85 7.90
CA SER A 96 19.72 -5.60 7.80
C SER A 96 18.79 -4.39 7.64
N ILE A 97 17.81 -4.44 6.74
CA ILE A 97 16.80 -3.38 6.60
C ILE A 97 16.04 -3.17 7.91
N ALA A 98 15.69 -4.26 8.62
CA ALA A 98 14.98 -4.18 9.89
C ALA A 98 15.79 -3.50 10.99
N GLN A 99 17.09 -3.79 11.04
CA GLN A 99 18.04 -3.26 12.01
C GLN A 99 18.39 -1.80 11.71
N ASP A 100 18.70 -1.48 10.45
CA ASP A 100 19.10 -0.15 10.02
C ASP A 100 17.96 0.89 10.12
N HIS A 101 16.71 0.44 10.11
CA HIS A 101 15.53 1.33 10.05
C HIS A 101 14.64 1.26 11.31
N GLY A 102 15.14 0.68 12.41
CA GLY A 102 14.43 0.69 13.70
C GLY A 102 13.13 -0.12 13.71
N LEU A 103 12.98 -1.08 12.81
CA LEU A 103 11.83 -1.98 12.63
C LEU A 103 11.86 -3.16 13.64
N GLN A 104 12.24 -2.85 14.89
CA GLN A 104 12.46 -3.83 15.96
C GLN A 104 11.21 -4.10 16.78
N LYS A 105 10.15 -3.31 16.58
CA LYS A 105 8.88 -3.51 17.29
C LYS A 105 8.11 -4.69 16.68
N PRO A 106 7.40 -5.46 17.51
CA PRO A 106 6.52 -6.52 17.03
C PRO A 106 5.51 -6.01 16.01
N LEU A 107 5.17 -6.86 15.04
CA LEU A 107 4.16 -6.55 14.03
C LEU A 107 2.80 -6.15 14.64
N SER A 108 2.44 -6.76 15.77
CA SER A 108 1.22 -6.44 16.54
C SER A 108 1.12 -5.00 17.05
N ASN A 109 2.22 -4.25 17.06
CA ASN A 109 2.21 -2.82 17.39
C ASN A 109 1.83 -1.92 16.20
N TYR A 110 1.61 -2.52 15.03
CA TYR A 110 1.22 -1.84 13.80
C TYR A 110 -0.12 -2.38 13.29
N ASP A 111 -0.70 -1.73 12.27
CA ASP A 111 -1.92 -2.26 11.66
C ASP A 111 -1.59 -3.46 10.77
N GLU A 112 -1.79 -4.66 11.31
CA GLU A 112 -1.56 -5.94 10.63
C GLU A 112 -2.30 -6.05 9.30
N ASN A 113 -3.42 -5.33 9.14
CA ASN A 113 -4.17 -5.31 7.90
C ASN A 113 -3.45 -4.56 6.78
N ASP A 114 -2.53 -3.65 7.11
CA ASP A 114 -1.85 -2.79 6.16
C ASP A 114 -0.46 -3.34 5.74
N VAL A 115 -0.06 -4.50 6.27
CA VAL A 115 1.19 -5.21 5.93
C VAL A 115 1.31 -5.48 4.42
N HIS A 116 0.19 -5.78 3.77
CA HIS A 116 0.14 -6.04 2.34
C HIS A 116 0.62 -4.82 1.52
N VAL A 117 0.44 -3.60 2.02
CA VAL A 117 0.91 -2.36 1.37
C VAL A 117 2.44 -2.30 1.40
N TRP A 118 3.05 -2.69 2.53
CA TRP A 118 4.50 -2.73 2.69
C TRP A 118 5.16 -3.77 1.81
N VAL A 119 4.63 -4.99 1.83
CA VAL A 119 5.14 -6.09 0.99
C VAL A 119 5.06 -5.70 -0.48
N THR A 120 3.94 -5.12 -0.90
CA THR A 120 3.80 -4.61 -2.27
C THR A 120 4.83 -3.54 -2.59
N ALA A 121 5.04 -2.57 -1.70
CA ALA A 121 5.99 -1.48 -1.92
C ALA A 121 7.44 -1.96 -1.99
N ILE A 122 7.82 -2.96 -1.18
CA ILE A 122 9.16 -3.57 -1.23
C ILE A 122 9.36 -4.34 -2.54
N ASN A 123 8.40 -5.20 -2.91
CA ASN A 123 8.50 -6.05 -4.09
C ASN A 123 8.51 -5.27 -5.41
N GLU A 124 7.79 -4.15 -5.46
CA GLU A 124 7.72 -3.28 -6.63
C GLU A 124 8.75 -2.14 -6.58
N GLU A 125 9.69 -2.19 -5.64
CA GLU A 125 10.79 -1.21 -5.46
C GLU A 125 10.29 0.25 -5.37
N CYS A 126 9.15 0.45 -4.71
CA CYS A 126 8.55 1.77 -4.53
C CYS A 126 9.41 2.67 -3.65
N LYS A 127 9.57 3.94 -4.04
CA LYS A 127 10.23 4.97 -3.21
C LYS A 127 9.32 5.57 -2.14
N TYR A 128 8.01 5.52 -2.37
CA TYR A 128 7.00 6.16 -1.53
C TYR A 128 5.84 5.21 -1.27
N ILE A 129 5.33 5.22 -0.05
CA ILE A 129 4.00 4.73 0.28
C ILE A 129 3.12 5.94 0.58
N VAL A 130 2.09 6.14 -0.25
CA VAL A 130 1.17 7.27 -0.12
C VAL A 130 -0.07 6.84 0.67
N THR A 131 -0.18 7.25 1.94
CA THR A 131 -1.28 6.84 2.83
C THR A 131 -1.68 7.92 3.83
N SER A 132 -2.98 7.96 4.15
CA SER A 132 -3.51 8.81 5.24
C SER A 132 -3.36 8.15 6.62
N ASN A 133 -3.07 6.84 6.69
CA ASN A 133 -2.86 6.11 7.94
C ASN A 133 -1.43 6.26 8.46
N THR A 134 -1.05 7.44 8.93
CA THR A 134 0.33 7.69 9.43
C THR A 134 0.51 7.38 10.91
N LYS A 135 -0.54 6.98 11.64
CA LYS A 135 -0.45 6.72 13.09
C LYS A 135 0.06 5.32 13.42
N ARG A 136 -0.18 4.36 12.52
CA ARG A 136 0.22 2.96 12.66
C ARG A 136 1.15 2.49 11.55
N PHE A 137 1.62 3.42 10.72
CA PHE A 137 2.74 3.24 9.80
C PHE A 137 3.99 3.86 10.42
N PRO A 138 5.15 3.17 10.41
CA PRO A 138 6.42 3.86 10.65
C PRO A 138 6.64 4.92 9.57
N GLN A 139 7.36 6.00 9.89
CA GLN A 139 7.61 7.09 8.92
C GLN A 139 8.45 6.63 7.72
N ASN A 140 9.33 5.65 7.93
CA ASN A 140 10.16 5.05 6.89
C ASN A 140 10.19 3.53 7.07
N ILE A 141 10.33 2.81 5.96
CA ILE A 141 10.58 1.36 5.93
C ILE A 141 11.72 1.14 4.95
N GLY A 142 12.94 0.89 5.44
CA GLY A 142 14.08 0.94 4.54
C GLY A 142 14.24 2.36 3.95
N GLY A 143 14.58 2.41 2.67
CA GLY A 143 14.57 3.64 1.86
C GLY A 143 13.19 4.09 1.37
N ILE A 144 12.09 3.47 1.83
CA ILE A 144 10.72 3.80 1.41
C ILE A 144 10.13 4.83 2.38
N GLU A 145 9.79 6.02 1.86
CA GLU A 145 9.18 7.10 2.64
C GLU A 145 7.66 6.95 2.72
N VAL A 146 7.09 7.00 3.93
CA VAL A 146 5.63 7.02 4.12
C VAL A 146 5.14 8.46 4.17
N ILE A 147 4.32 8.85 3.20
CA ILE A 147 3.91 10.25 2.98
C ILE A 147 2.39 10.36 2.83
N LYS A 148 1.82 11.48 3.29
CA LYS A 148 0.37 11.76 3.13
C LYS A 148 0.05 12.16 1.68
N PRO A 149 -1.14 11.84 1.15
CA PRO A 149 -1.52 12.19 -0.23
C PRO A 149 -1.29 13.66 -0.61
N GLY A 150 -1.73 14.61 0.23
CA GLY A 150 -1.54 16.04 -0.06
C GLY A 150 -0.07 16.48 -0.01
N ALA A 151 0.75 15.88 0.86
CA ALA A 151 2.18 16.18 0.92
C ALA A 151 2.92 15.59 -0.29
N PHE A 152 2.51 14.38 -0.73
CA PHE A 152 3.03 13.78 -1.96
C PHE A 152 2.69 14.65 -3.17
N TYR A 153 1.43 15.09 -3.29
CA TYR A 153 0.98 15.97 -4.37
C TYR A 153 1.83 17.25 -4.45
N ASN A 154 2.05 17.94 -3.32
CA ASN A 154 2.90 19.14 -3.33
C ASN A 154 4.33 18.82 -3.78
N LYS A 155 4.89 17.68 -3.33
CA LYS A 155 6.25 17.25 -3.67
C LYS A 155 6.46 16.95 -5.16
N ILE A 156 5.43 16.52 -5.87
CA ILE A 156 5.51 16.16 -7.30
C ILE A 156 5.12 17.33 -8.22
N VAL A 157 4.41 18.33 -7.71
CA VAL A 157 3.97 19.50 -8.49
C VAL A 157 4.95 20.69 -8.35
N ASP A 158 5.73 20.73 -7.26
CA ASP A 158 6.84 21.68 -7.06
C ASP A 158 8.11 21.25 -7.82
#